data_AF-A0A923HDC5-F1
#
_entry.id   AF-A0A923HDC5-F1
#
_cell.length_a   1.000
_cell.length_b   1.000
_cell.length_c   1.000
_cell.angle_alpha   90.00
_cell.angle_beta   90.00
_cell.angle_gamma   90.00
#
_symmetry.space_group_name_H-M   'P 1'
#
loop_
_entity.id
_entity.type
_entity.pdbx_description
1 polymer ?
#
loop_
_entity_poly.entity_id
_entity_poly.type
_entity_poly.pdbx_seq_one_letter_code
_entity_poly.pdbx_strand_id
1 'polypeptide(L)'
;MKKLSIEKQNDRFTRARLRVKELKGLYCNIFAYCLVIPFLAFINYKTFWEIKWFLFSAIGWGIGIAFHAYRVYARNPIFGHKWEQRKIEQFMREERENRWN
;
A
#
# COMPACT_ATOMS: atom_id res chain seq x y z
N MET A 1 12.64 32.39 7.38
CA MET A 1 12.09 31.27 8.18
C MET A 1 10.66 30.84 7.80
N LYS A 2 9.68 31.73 7.56
CA LYS A 2 8.29 31.34 7.17
C LYS A 2 8.15 30.59 5.84
N LYS A 3 8.91 30.96 4.79
CA LYS A 3 8.86 30.29 3.47
C LYS A 3 9.22 28.80 3.53
N LEU A 4 10.17 28.43 4.39
CA LEU A 4 10.63 27.05 4.55
C LEU A 4 9.58 26.15 5.24
N SER A 5 8.73 26.71 6.10
CA SER A 5 7.67 25.94 6.76
C SER A 5 6.46 25.70 5.85
N ILE A 6 6.11 26.67 4.99
CA ILE A 6 5.00 26.53 4.03
C ILE A 6 5.35 25.49 2.96
N GLU A 7 6.58 25.53 2.39
CA GLU A 7 7.11 24.49 1.50
C GLU A 7 7.07 23.10 2.18
N LYS A 8 7.61 22.96 3.40
CA LYS A 8 7.55 21.70 4.17
C LYS A 8 6.14 21.23 4.51
N GLN A 9 5.18 22.13 4.66
CA GLN A 9 3.77 21.80 4.90
C GLN A 9 3.13 21.31 3.61
N ASN A 10 3.24 22.06 2.51
CA ASN A 10 2.70 21.69 1.20
C ASN A 10 3.24 20.35 0.69
N ASP A 11 4.53 20.11 0.89
CA ASP A 11 5.19 18.88 0.42
C ASP A 11 4.72 17.65 1.22
N ARG A 12 4.40 17.83 2.52
CA ARG A 12 3.78 16.78 3.36
C ARG A 12 2.33 16.51 2.98
N PHE A 13 1.53 17.55 2.69
CA PHE A 13 0.14 17.39 2.26
C PHE A 13 0.04 16.74 0.87
N THR A 14 0.92 17.12 -0.06
CA THR A 14 0.94 16.57 -1.41
C THR A 14 1.32 15.09 -1.41
N ARG A 15 2.34 14.71 -0.63
CA ARG A 15 2.71 13.31 -0.40
C ARG A 15 1.58 12.52 0.26
N ALA A 16 0.86 13.09 1.22
CA ALA A 16 -0.29 12.43 1.85
C ALA A 16 -1.45 12.18 0.87
N ARG A 17 -1.77 13.14 -0.02
CA ARG A 17 -2.81 12.99 -1.04
C ARG A 17 -2.46 11.94 -2.10
N LEU A 18 -1.21 11.91 -2.55
CA LEU A 18 -0.71 10.88 -3.49
C LEU A 18 -0.88 9.47 -2.91
N ARG A 19 -0.58 9.29 -1.62
CA ARG A 19 -0.74 8.00 -0.91
C ARG A 19 -2.18 7.52 -0.88
N VAL A 20 -3.13 8.40 -0.59
CA VAL A 20 -4.57 8.04 -0.56
C VAL A 20 -5.05 7.65 -1.95
N LYS A 21 -4.52 8.27 -3.00
CA LYS A 21 -4.88 7.95 -4.39
C LYS A 21 -4.41 6.56 -4.81
N GLU A 22 -3.18 6.18 -4.46
CA GLU A 22 -2.64 4.84 -4.71
C GLU A 22 -3.40 3.75 -3.93
N LEU A 23 -3.70 4.00 -2.65
CA LEU A 23 -4.52 3.08 -1.84
C LEU A 23 -5.92 2.93 -2.42
N LYS A 24 -6.58 4.02 -2.83
CA LYS A 24 -7.91 3.96 -3.46
C LYS A 24 -7.91 3.08 -4.71
N GLY A 25 -6.86 3.17 -5.54
CA GLY A 25 -6.71 2.32 -6.73
C GLY A 25 -6.61 0.84 -6.39
N LEU A 26 -5.84 0.49 -5.36
CA LEU A 26 -5.73 -0.88 -4.87
C LEU A 26 -7.07 -1.39 -4.32
N TYR A 27 -7.73 -0.61 -3.45
CA TYR A 27 -9.01 -0.97 -2.84
C TYR A 27 -10.11 -1.17 -3.89
N CYS A 28 -10.17 -0.34 -4.94
CA CYS A 28 -11.12 -0.54 -6.04
C CYS A 28 -10.92 -1.90 -6.74
N ASN A 29 -9.67 -2.29 -7.01
CA ASN A 29 -9.37 -3.58 -7.65
C ASN A 29 -9.71 -4.76 -6.75
N ILE A 30 -9.39 -4.69 -5.45
CA ILE A 30 -9.74 -5.73 -4.46
C ILE A 30 -11.26 -5.84 -4.32
N PHE A 31 -11.97 -4.71 -4.27
CA PHE A 31 -13.42 -4.68 -4.18
C PHE A 31 -14.07 -5.30 -5.42
N ALA A 32 -13.60 -4.94 -6.62
CA ALA A 32 -14.04 -5.55 -7.87
C ALA A 32 -13.77 -7.06 -7.88
N TYR A 33 -12.57 -7.50 -7.44
CA TYR A 33 -12.24 -8.92 -7.29
C TYR A 33 -13.19 -9.65 -6.35
N CYS A 34 -13.51 -9.05 -5.21
CA CYS A 34 -14.41 -9.63 -4.22
C CYS A 34 -15.87 -9.78 -4.74
N LEU A 35 -16.29 -8.99 -5.71
CA LEU A 35 -17.61 -9.11 -6.34
C LEU A 35 -17.60 -10.04 -7.56
N VAL A 36 -16.57 -9.94 -8.39
CA VAL A 36 -16.45 -10.69 -9.66
C VAL A 36 -16.17 -12.16 -9.40
N ILE A 37 -15.31 -12.52 -8.44
CA ILE A 37 -14.97 -13.93 -8.18
C ILE A 37 -16.17 -14.76 -7.70
N PRO A 38 -16.99 -14.30 -6.73
CA PRO A 38 -18.22 -15.01 -6.37
C PRO A 38 -19.24 -15.08 -7.51
N PHE A 39 -19.33 -14.03 -8.33
CA PHE A 39 -20.20 -14.02 -9.51
C PHE A 39 -19.78 -15.09 -10.54
N LEU A 40 -18.48 -15.20 -10.83
CA LEU A 40 -17.93 -16.26 -11.68
C LEU A 40 -18.09 -17.64 -11.06
N ALA A 41 -17.90 -17.77 -9.74
CA ALA A 41 -18.09 -19.03 -9.04
C ALA A 41 -19.56 -19.50 -9.12
N PHE A 42 -20.51 -18.57 -9.00
CA PHE A 42 -21.94 -18.85 -9.15
C PHE A 42 -22.29 -19.34 -10.57
N ILE A 43 -21.75 -18.68 -11.60
CA ILE A 43 -21.92 -19.13 -12.99
C ILE A 43 -21.29 -20.50 -13.21
N ASN A 44 -20.07 -20.73 -12.73
CA ASN A 44 -19.39 -22.00 -12.89
C ASN A 44 -20.14 -23.15 -12.20
N TYR A 45 -20.71 -22.90 -11.02
CA TYR A 45 -21.57 -23.86 -10.31
C TYR A 45 -22.82 -24.25 -11.11
N LYS A 46 -23.33 -23.34 -11.94
CA LYS A 46 -24.53 -23.57 -12.77
C LYS A 46 -24.23 -24.27 -14.10
N THR A 47 -23.05 -24.08 -14.68
CA THR A 47 -22.78 -24.52 -16.07
C THR A 47 -22.00 -25.83 -16.16
N PHE A 48 -20.90 -26.02 -15.43
CA PHE A 48 -20.03 -27.21 -15.58
C PHE A 48 -19.33 -27.57 -14.26
N TRP A 49 -19.62 -28.75 -13.71
CA TRP A 49 -19.09 -29.21 -12.41
C TRP A 49 -17.65 -29.76 -12.49
N GLU A 50 -17.19 -30.18 -13.67
CA GLU A 50 -15.89 -30.85 -13.82
C GLU A 50 -14.68 -29.90 -13.88
N ILE A 51 -14.85 -28.68 -14.40
CA ILE A 51 -13.76 -27.71 -14.56
C ILE A 51 -14.09 -26.40 -13.84
N LYS A 52 -13.41 -26.20 -12.71
CA LYS A 52 -13.47 -24.95 -11.91
C LYS A 52 -12.66 -23.85 -12.59
N TRP A 53 -13.08 -23.43 -13.78
CA TRP A 53 -12.39 -22.42 -14.59
C TRP A 53 -12.21 -21.08 -13.85
N PHE A 54 -13.15 -20.76 -12.94
CA PHE A 54 -13.11 -19.53 -12.15
C PHE A 54 -11.85 -19.45 -11.27
N LEU A 55 -11.27 -20.60 -10.89
CA LEU A 55 -10.06 -20.67 -10.09
C LEU A 55 -8.85 -20.14 -10.86
N PHE A 56 -8.76 -20.41 -12.16
CA PHE A 56 -7.71 -19.85 -13.01
C PHE A 56 -7.84 -18.34 -13.16
N SER A 57 -9.07 -17.83 -13.35
CA SER A 57 -9.33 -16.38 -13.37
C SER A 57 -9.02 -15.73 -12.02
N ALA A 58 -9.39 -16.38 -10.91
CA ALA A 58 -9.12 -15.92 -9.55
C ALA A 58 -7.61 -15.87 -9.28
N ILE A 59 -6.87 -16.93 -9.59
CA ILE A 59 -5.43 -16.99 -9.35
C ILE A 59 -4.68 -15.97 -10.24
N GLY A 60 -4.99 -15.92 -11.54
CA GLY A 60 -4.34 -14.99 -12.47
C GLY A 60 -4.56 -13.53 -12.08
N TRP A 61 -5.79 -13.17 -11.73
CA TRP A 61 -6.13 -11.80 -11.33
C TRP A 61 -5.63 -11.48 -9.91
N GLY A 62 -5.67 -12.47 -9.02
CA GLY A 62 -5.14 -12.39 -7.65
C GLY A 62 -3.64 -12.09 -7.62
N ILE A 63 -2.84 -12.68 -8.53
CA ILE A 63 -1.41 -12.37 -8.67
C ILE A 63 -1.20 -10.91 -9.08
N GLY A 64 -2.00 -10.38 -10.01
CA GLY A 64 -1.92 -8.97 -10.42
C GLY A 64 -2.22 -8.01 -9.28
N ILE A 65 -3.23 -8.31 -8.47
CA ILE A 65 -3.56 -7.55 -7.26
C ILE A 65 -2.45 -7.68 -6.21
N ALA A 66 -1.89 -8.87 -6.01
CA ALA A 66 -0.79 -9.11 -5.07
C ALA A 66 0.46 -8.32 -5.45
N PHE A 67 0.81 -8.25 -6.75
CA PHE A 67 1.90 -7.39 -7.23
C PHE A 67 1.62 -5.91 -7.02
N HIS A 68 0.40 -5.44 -7.29
CA HIS A 68 0.02 -4.04 -7.05
C HIS A 68 0.05 -3.70 -5.56
N ALA A 69 -0.45 -4.61 -4.71
CA ALA A 69 -0.41 -4.51 -3.26
C ALA A 69 1.04 -4.49 -2.78
N TYR A 70 1.87 -5.42 -3.23
CA TYR A 70 3.29 -5.46 -2.92
C TYR A 70 4.00 -4.17 -3.32
N ARG A 71 3.72 -3.60 -4.50
CA ARG A 71 4.33 -2.33 -4.92
C ARG A 71 3.89 -1.15 -4.05
N VAL A 72 2.59 -1.06 -3.72
CA VAL A 72 2.05 -0.03 -2.82
C VAL A 72 2.58 -0.21 -1.40
N TYR A 73 2.75 -1.45 -0.94
CA TYR A 73 3.21 -1.78 0.41
C TYR A 73 4.73 -1.69 0.55
N ALA A 74 5.50 -2.08 -0.47
CA ALA A 74 6.95 -1.87 -0.55
C ALA A 74 7.30 -0.37 -0.59
N ARG A 75 6.44 0.45 -1.23
CA ARG A 75 6.53 1.92 -1.16
C ARG A 75 6.01 2.49 0.17
N ASN A 76 5.30 1.68 0.96
CA ASN A 76 4.77 2.02 2.29
C ASN A 76 5.43 1.17 3.39
N PRO A 77 6.66 1.50 3.82
CA PRO A 77 7.14 1.07 5.11
C PRO A 77 6.42 1.89 6.18
N ILE A 78 5.10 1.81 6.32
CA ILE A 78 4.36 2.55 7.38
C ILE A 78 4.88 2.13 8.77
N PHE A 79 5.40 0.90 8.88
CA PHE A 79 6.12 0.43 10.06
C PHE A 79 7.62 0.80 10.06
N GLY A 80 8.28 0.71 8.89
CA GLY A 80 9.71 1.02 8.76
C GLY A 80 10.03 2.51 8.91
N HIS A 81 9.28 3.41 8.28
CA HIS A 81 9.57 4.85 8.29
C HIS A 81 9.43 5.45 9.70
N LYS A 82 8.47 4.99 10.53
CA LYS A 82 8.39 5.39 11.95
C LYS A 82 9.53 4.81 12.78
N TRP A 83 9.96 3.59 12.52
CA TRP A 83 11.10 2.98 13.22
C TRP A 83 12.42 3.65 12.82
N GLU A 84 12.62 3.90 11.53
CA GLU A 84 13.79 4.53 10.93
C GLU A 84 13.91 6.00 11.34
N GLN A 85 12.79 6.73 11.35
CA GLN A 85 12.75 8.11 11.83
C GLN A 85 13.01 8.22 13.35
N ARG A 86 12.52 7.24 14.14
CA ARG A 86 12.88 7.13 15.57
C ARG A 86 14.35 6.82 15.76
N LYS A 87 14.94 5.96 14.93
CA LYS A 87 16.37 5.63 14.99
C LYS A 87 17.26 6.81 14.60
N ILE A 88 16.89 7.58 13.58
CA ILE A 88 17.60 8.81 13.21
C ILE A 88 17.50 9.86 14.33
N GLU A 89 16.34 10.02 14.96
CA GLU A 89 16.20 10.92 16.12
C GLU A 89 17.05 10.47 17.31
N GLN A 90 17.21 9.17 17.50
CA GLN A 90 18.04 8.61 18.57
C GLN A 90 19.53 8.85 18.31
N PHE A 91 20.03 8.55 17.09
CA PHE A 91 21.42 8.86 16.71
C PHE A 91 21.74 10.36 16.77
N MET A 92 20.82 11.22 16.32
CA MET A 92 20.97 12.68 16.40
C MET A 92 20.90 13.23 17.84
N ARG A 93 20.42 12.43 18.79
CA ARG A 93 20.45 12.74 20.23
C ARG A 93 21.78 12.31 20.83
N GLU A 94 22.19 11.07 20.56
CA GLU A 94 23.47 10.50 20.99
C GLU A 94 24.67 11.33 20.48
N GLU A 95 24.68 11.75 19.21
CA GLU A 95 25.71 12.66 18.68
C GLU A 95 25.72 14.02 19.36
N ARG A 96 24.57 14.50 19.83
CA ARG A 96 24.44 15.81 20.47
C ARG A 96 24.87 15.73 21.93
N GLU A 97 24.73 14.58 22.56
CA GLU A 97 25.13 14.33 23.94
C GLU A 97 26.63 14.05 24.02
N ASN A 98 27.20 13.30 23.07
CA ASN A 98 28.65 13.07 22.97
C ASN A 98 29.48 14.28 22.53
N ARG A 99 28.85 15.34 22.00
CA ARG A 99 29.58 16.56 21.58
C ARG A 99 29.72 17.61 22.69
N TRP A 100 29.09 17.39 23.83
CA TRP A 100 29.08 18.30 24.99
C TRP A 100 29.69 17.67 26.26
N ASN A 101 30.15 16.42 26.16
CA ASN A 101 31.12 15.79 27.07
C ASN A 101 32.50 15.80 26.42
#